data_AF-A0A4Z1KP59-F1
#
_entry.id   AF-A0A4Z1KP59-F1
#
_cell.length_a   1.000
_cell.length_b   1.000
_cell.length_c   1.000
_cell.angle_alpha   90.00
_cell.angle_beta   90.00
_cell.angle_gamma   90.00
#
_symmetry.space_group_name_H-M   'P 1'
#
loop_
_entity.id
_entity.type
_entity.pdbx_description
1 polymer ?
#
loop_
_entity_poly.entity_id
_entity_poly.type
_entity_poly.pdbx_seq_one_letter_code
_entity_poly.pdbx_strand_id
1 'polypeptide(L)'
;MPSSNSSSSAQPDKDENPRPNTQSTSSFPILYILFVLIFLIALFPPLFHALWTLPLKLLLPSTYSSALSPARYTKPVIMSWTQKTISLPSKSRGSYLVTDHIVSSIPEIKNYKVGLLNLFIQHTSCAISLNENWDEDVRADMSDALDRIAPEDKKGELYRHSAEGLDDMPAHIKSALVGASVTIPITNGKLNTGTWQGIWYLEFRSSKHTRKVVATIQGEKM
;
A
#
# COMPACT_ATOMS: atom_id res chain seq x y z
N MET A 1 79.77 6.93 -30.36
CA MET A 1 80.11 6.19 -31.60
C MET A 1 78.85 5.54 -32.17
N PRO A 2 78.73 5.44 -33.50
CA PRO A 2 77.47 5.36 -34.23
C PRO A 2 77.10 3.95 -34.74
N SER A 3 75.85 3.85 -35.22
CA SER A 3 75.29 3.08 -36.36
C SER A 3 76.04 1.86 -36.92
N SER A 4 75.32 0.76 -37.13
CA SER A 4 74.95 0.15 -38.44
C SER A 4 75.38 -1.33 -38.40
N ASN A 5 74.86 -2.31 -39.13
CA ASN A 5 73.94 -2.35 -40.24
C ASN A 5 73.32 -3.76 -40.31
N SER A 6 72.19 -3.85 -40.97
CA SER A 6 71.42 -5.04 -41.30
C SER A 6 72.07 -5.97 -42.34
N SER A 7 71.45 -7.15 -42.48
CA SER A 7 71.15 -7.90 -43.72
C SER A 7 71.96 -9.17 -43.99
N SER A 8 71.23 -10.27 -44.20
CA SER A 8 71.39 -11.15 -45.37
C SER A 8 70.24 -12.15 -45.43
N SER A 9 69.64 -12.22 -46.61
CA SER A 9 68.57 -13.10 -47.05
C SER A 9 69.10 -14.44 -47.59
N ALA A 10 68.38 -15.54 -47.39
CA ALA A 10 68.34 -16.68 -48.33
C ALA A 10 67.10 -17.57 -48.08
N GLN A 11 66.36 -17.87 -49.15
CA GLN A 11 65.30 -18.89 -49.30
C GLN A 11 65.92 -20.28 -49.64
N PRO A 12 65.17 -21.37 -49.94
CA PRO A 12 63.87 -21.90 -49.46
C PRO A 12 63.98 -23.43 -49.10
N ASP A 13 62.84 -24.11 -48.90
CA ASP A 13 62.44 -25.46 -49.40
C ASP A 13 61.80 -26.45 -48.39
N LYS A 14 60.62 -26.93 -48.80
CA LYS A 14 60.02 -28.28 -48.71
C LYS A 14 59.34 -28.84 -47.44
N ASP A 15 58.08 -29.19 -47.72
CA ASP A 15 57.37 -30.44 -47.39
C ASP A 15 57.10 -30.78 -45.92
N GLU A 16 55.89 -30.46 -45.45
CA GLU A 16 55.15 -31.37 -44.57
C GLU A 16 53.63 -31.21 -44.76
N ASN A 17 52.98 -32.31 -45.14
CA ASN A 17 51.56 -32.42 -45.46
C ASN A 17 50.71 -32.47 -44.16
N PRO A 18 49.68 -31.61 -43.96
CA PRO A 18 48.90 -31.65 -42.73
C PRO A 18 47.85 -32.78 -42.75
N ARG A 19 47.80 -33.60 -41.68
CA ARG A 19 46.71 -34.55 -41.44
C ARG A 19 45.42 -33.76 -41.13
N PRO A 20 44.23 -34.18 -41.62
CA PRO A 20 43.00 -33.45 -41.36
C PRO A 20 42.57 -33.59 -39.90
N ASN A 21 42.37 -32.44 -39.25
CA ASN A 21 41.69 -32.31 -37.97
C ASN A 21 40.24 -32.78 -38.13
N THR A 22 39.85 -33.87 -37.47
CA THR A 22 38.46 -34.27 -37.29
C THR A 22 37.75 -33.23 -36.43
N GLN A 23 37.02 -32.31 -37.06
CA GLN A 23 36.08 -31.44 -36.36
C GLN A 23 34.93 -32.29 -35.81
N SER A 24 34.85 -32.46 -34.49
CA SER A 24 33.65 -32.97 -33.84
C SER A 24 32.57 -31.88 -33.91
N THR A 25 31.60 -32.04 -34.79
CA THR A 25 30.41 -31.17 -34.81
C THR A 25 29.53 -31.51 -33.62
N SER A 26 29.54 -30.63 -32.62
CA SER A 26 28.75 -30.77 -31.41
C SER A 26 27.25 -30.57 -31.71
N SER A 27 26.47 -31.64 -31.69
CA SER A 27 25.03 -31.64 -31.96
C SER A 27 24.23 -31.07 -30.77
N PHE A 28 24.26 -29.75 -30.56
CA PHE A 28 23.51 -29.07 -29.47
C PHE A 28 22.46 -28.00 -29.86
N PRO A 29 22.14 -27.66 -31.13
CA PRO A 29 21.26 -26.52 -31.40
C PRO A 29 19.79 -26.76 -31.00
N ILE A 30 19.27 -27.98 -31.19
CA ILE A 30 17.82 -28.24 -31.06
C ILE A 30 17.36 -28.19 -29.60
N LEU A 31 18.11 -28.81 -28.69
CA LEU A 31 17.75 -28.84 -27.27
C LEU A 31 17.79 -27.44 -26.65
N TYR A 32 18.78 -26.63 -27.03
CA TYR A 32 18.89 -25.25 -26.57
C TYR A 32 17.72 -24.39 -27.07
N ILE A 33 17.36 -24.52 -28.36
CA ILE A 33 16.20 -23.82 -28.93
C ILE A 33 14.91 -24.23 -28.20
N LEU A 34 14.74 -25.51 -27.87
CA LEU A 34 13.58 -25.99 -27.12
C LEU A 34 13.51 -25.38 -25.71
N PHE A 35 14.63 -25.33 -24.99
CA PHE A 35 14.68 -24.70 -23.67
C PHE A 35 14.37 -23.20 -23.71
N VAL A 36 14.90 -22.48 -24.70
CA VAL A 36 14.59 -21.06 -24.89
C VAL A 36 13.11 -20.86 -25.19
N LEU A 37 12.52 -21.71 -26.02
CA LEU A 37 11.09 -21.64 -26.35
C LEU A 37 10.21 -21.90 -25.11
N ILE A 38 10.54 -22.93 -24.32
CA ILE A 38 9.83 -23.24 -23.06
C ILE A 38 9.96 -22.07 -22.08
N PHE A 39 11.15 -21.49 -21.94
CA PHE A 39 11.40 -20.34 -21.08
C PHE A 39 10.57 -19.12 -21.52
N LEU A 40 10.53 -18.83 -22.83
CA LEU A 40 9.74 -17.73 -23.38
C LEU A 40 8.23 -17.93 -23.15
N ILE A 41 7.71 -19.16 -23.29
CA ILE A 41 6.30 -19.46 -23.01
C ILE A 41 6.00 -19.32 -21.50
N ALA A 42 6.92 -19.71 -20.62
CA ALA A 42 6.78 -19.58 -19.17
C ALA A 42 6.71 -18.11 -18.69
N LEU A 43 7.22 -17.16 -19.47
CA LEU A 43 7.07 -15.72 -19.18
C LEU A 43 5.63 -15.20 -19.39
N PHE A 44 4.74 -16.00 -20.00
CA PHE A 44 3.33 -15.68 -20.19
C PHE A 44 2.44 -16.71 -19.47
N PRO A 45 2.17 -16.52 -18.15
CA PRO A 45 1.44 -17.48 -17.34
C PRO A 45 0.11 -17.99 -17.94
N PRO A 46 -0.72 -17.15 -18.61
CA PRO A 46 -1.96 -17.62 -19.23
C PRO A 46 -1.72 -18.60 -20.38
N LEU A 47 -0.72 -18.34 -21.22
CA LEU A 47 -0.39 -19.17 -22.39
C LEU A 47 0.24 -20.49 -21.96
N PHE A 48 1.15 -20.44 -20.98
CA PHE A 48 1.74 -21.63 -20.37
C PHE A 48 0.67 -22.56 -19.78
N HIS A 49 -0.25 -22.02 -18.97
CA HIS A 49 -1.36 -22.81 -18.40
C HIS A 49 -2.27 -23.39 -19.48
N ALA A 50 -2.60 -22.63 -20.53
CA ALA A 50 -3.45 -23.10 -21.62
C ALA A 50 -2.82 -24.29 -22.35
N LEU A 51 -1.54 -24.19 -22.71
CA LEU A 51 -0.82 -25.24 -23.45
C LEU A 51 -0.56 -26.49 -22.60
N TRP A 52 -0.17 -26.29 -21.34
CA TRP A 52 0.12 -27.39 -20.41
C TRP A 52 -1.13 -28.21 -20.04
N THR A 53 -2.29 -27.56 -19.92
CA THR A 53 -3.54 -28.24 -19.52
C THR A 53 -4.37 -28.75 -20.70
N LEU A 54 -4.03 -28.40 -21.94
CA LEU A 54 -4.78 -28.77 -23.14
C LEU A 54 -4.93 -30.29 -23.32
N PRO A 55 -3.89 -31.14 -23.15
CA PRO A 55 -4.04 -32.58 -23.30
C PRO A 55 -5.01 -33.17 -22.27
N LEU A 56 -4.96 -32.70 -21.02
CA LEU A 56 -5.90 -33.13 -19.97
C LEU A 56 -7.34 -32.75 -20.30
N LYS A 57 -7.57 -31.56 -20.87
CA LYS A 57 -8.91 -31.12 -21.28
C LYS A 57 -9.49 -31.92 -22.45
N LEU A 58 -8.64 -32.45 -23.32
CA LEU A 58 -9.05 -33.32 -24.44
C LEU A 58 -9.33 -34.77 -23.99
N LEU A 59 -8.62 -35.24 -22.96
CA LEU A 59 -8.74 -36.61 -22.44
C LEU A 59 -9.89 -36.77 -21.42
N LEU A 60 -10.31 -35.70 -20.76
CA LEU A 60 -11.39 -35.71 -19.79
C LEU A 60 -12.67 -35.17 -20.44
N PRO A 61 -13.71 -36.00 -20.69
CA PRO A 61 -14.99 -35.46 -21.12
C PRO A 61 -15.51 -34.50 -20.05
N SER A 62 -15.82 -33.28 -20.45
CA SER A 62 -16.36 -32.23 -19.60
C SER A 62 -17.74 -32.62 -19.09
N THR A 63 -17.79 -33.47 -18.07
CA THR A 63 -19.01 -33.83 -17.35
C THR A 63 -19.17 -32.91 -16.14
N TYR A 64 -19.28 -31.61 -16.40
CA TYR A 64 -19.95 -30.71 -15.47
C TYR A 64 -21.41 -30.62 -15.90
N SER A 65 -22.17 -31.68 -15.63
CA SER A 65 -23.62 -31.52 -15.51
C SER A 65 -23.87 -30.84 -14.17
N SER A 66 -23.85 -29.51 -14.17
CA SER A 66 -24.39 -28.75 -13.06
C SER A 66 -25.90 -28.95 -13.09
N ALA A 67 -26.41 -29.94 -12.34
CA ALA A 67 -27.81 -29.95 -11.97
C ALA A 67 -28.08 -28.62 -11.27
N LEU A 68 -28.70 -27.67 -11.98
CA LEU A 68 -29.16 -26.41 -11.43
C LEU A 68 -30.19 -26.74 -10.35
N SER A 69 -29.76 -26.73 -9.09
CA SER A 69 -30.70 -26.45 -8.00
C SER A 69 -31.43 -25.15 -8.35
N PRO A 70 -32.76 -25.04 -8.12
CA PRO A 70 -33.46 -23.79 -8.37
C PRO A 70 -32.73 -22.70 -7.60
N ALA A 71 -32.17 -21.74 -8.34
CA ALA A 71 -31.38 -20.65 -7.77
C ALA A 71 -32.25 -19.97 -6.73
N ARG A 72 -31.91 -20.16 -5.46
CA ARG A 72 -32.56 -19.44 -4.36
C ARG A 72 -32.30 -17.97 -4.66
N TYR A 73 -33.35 -17.22 -5.00
CA TYR A 73 -33.22 -15.80 -5.32
C TYR A 73 -32.72 -15.08 -4.07
N THR A 74 -31.41 -14.88 -3.99
CA THR A 74 -30.80 -13.98 -3.02
C THR A 74 -30.89 -12.58 -3.61
N LYS A 75 -31.60 -11.69 -2.92
CA LYS A 75 -31.64 -10.25 -3.26
C LYS A 75 -30.20 -9.79 -3.53
N PRO A 76 -29.88 -9.20 -4.68
CA PRO A 76 -28.52 -8.80 -4.98
C PRO A 76 -28.03 -7.83 -3.91
N VAL A 77 -26.86 -8.13 -3.33
CA VAL A 77 -26.18 -7.25 -2.38
C VAL A 77 -25.68 -6.04 -3.17
N ILE A 78 -26.39 -4.92 -3.05
CA ILE A 78 -25.98 -3.67 -3.70
C ILE A 78 -24.92 -3.01 -2.82
N MET A 79 -23.67 -3.10 -3.27
CA MET A 79 -22.56 -2.35 -2.68
C MET A 79 -22.71 -0.86 -3.04
N SER A 80 -22.72 -0.01 -2.01
CA SER A 80 -22.85 1.43 -2.13
C SER A 80 -21.61 2.13 -1.60
N TRP A 81 -21.28 3.27 -2.21
CA TRP A 81 -20.23 4.17 -1.77
C TRP A 81 -20.82 5.54 -1.44
N THR A 82 -20.32 6.18 -0.39
CA THR A 82 -20.70 7.55 -0.02
C THR A 82 -19.46 8.24 0.50
N GLN A 83 -19.16 9.45 0.03
CA GLN A 83 -18.01 10.22 0.47
C GLN A 83 -18.42 11.64 0.81
N LYS A 84 -17.90 12.17 1.92
CA LYS A 84 -18.19 13.51 2.40
C LYS A 84 -16.98 14.12 3.10
N THR A 85 -16.72 15.40 2.86
CA THR A 85 -15.72 16.16 3.61
C THR A 85 -16.38 16.84 4.81
N ILE A 86 -15.81 16.64 5.99
CA ILE A 86 -16.28 17.17 7.27
C ILE A 86 -15.23 18.17 7.78
N SER A 87 -15.66 19.36 8.16
CA SER A 87 -14.83 20.29 8.91
C SER A 87 -14.89 19.94 10.40
N LEU A 88 -13.73 19.76 11.02
CA LEU A 88 -13.63 19.54 12.47
C LEU A 88 -13.74 20.87 13.22
N PRO A 89 -14.16 20.87 14.50
CA PRO A 89 -14.17 22.06 15.33
C PRO A 89 -12.78 22.70 15.40
N SER A 90 -12.73 24.03 15.39
CA SER A 90 -11.46 24.72 15.52
C SER A 90 -10.91 24.56 16.94
N LYS A 91 -9.73 23.95 17.04
CA LYS A 91 -9.06 23.62 18.30
C LYS A 91 -7.60 24.02 18.25
N SER A 92 -7.03 24.29 19.42
CA SER A 92 -5.59 24.39 19.66
C SER A 92 -5.05 23.00 20.04
N ARG A 93 -3.77 22.93 20.44
CA ARG A 93 -3.10 21.71 20.89
C ARG A 93 -3.95 20.94 21.91
N GLY A 94 -4.11 19.63 21.69
CA GLY A 94 -4.80 18.72 22.59
C GLY A 94 -5.41 17.50 21.90
N SER A 95 -5.89 16.57 22.73
CA SER A 95 -6.62 15.38 22.30
C SER A 95 -8.13 15.56 22.55
N TYR A 96 -8.96 15.41 21.52
CA TYR A 96 -10.39 15.70 21.59
C TYR A 96 -11.23 14.50 21.15
N LEU A 97 -12.21 14.13 21.96
CA LEU A 97 -13.25 13.18 21.55
C LEU A 97 -14.20 13.85 20.55
N VAL A 98 -14.29 13.31 19.33
CA VAL A 98 -15.09 13.88 18.22
C VAL A 98 -16.09 12.88 17.63
N THR A 99 -16.33 11.75 18.29
CA THR A 99 -17.27 10.70 17.83
C THR A 99 -18.63 11.28 17.44
N ASP A 100 -19.24 12.08 18.31
CA ASP A 100 -20.58 12.63 18.07
C ASP A 100 -20.59 13.61 16.91
N HIS A 101 -19.57 14.45 16.79
CA HIS A 101 -19.41 15.40 15.68
C HIS A 101 -19.31 14.67 14.33
N ILE A 102 -18.55 13.57 14.30
CA ILE A 102 -18.45 12.73 13.10
C ILE A 102 -19.81 12.10 12.80
N VAL A 103 -20.42 11.39 13.75
CA VAL A 103 -21.70 10.68 13.54
C VAL A 103 -22.82 11.64 13.11
N SER A 104 -22.89 12.84 13.70
CA SER A 104 -23.86 13.85 13.29
C SER A 104 -23.60 14.39 11.87
N SER A 105 -22.34 14.39 11.44
CA SER A 105 -21.93 14.90 10.13
C SER A 105 -22.17 13.90 9.00
N ILE A 106 -22.32 12.61 9.28
CA ILE A 106 -22.58 11.54 8.30
C ILE A 106 -23.81 10.70 8.68
N PRO A 107 -25.02 11.28 8.65
CA PRO A 107 -26.27 10.55 8.93
C PRO A 107 -26.51 9.37 7.99
N GLU A 108 -25.85 9.34 6.82
CA GLU A 108 -25.92 8.28 5.82
C GLU A 108 -25.45 6.92 6.36
N ILE A 109 -24.65 6.87 7.43
CA ILE A 109 -24.30 5.61 8.13
C ILE A 109 -25.56 4.81 8.42
N LYS A 110 -26.65 5.48 8.82
CA LYS A 110 -27.94 4.87 9.16
C LYS A 110 -28.59 4.12 8.00
N ASN A 111 -28.07 4.19 6.78
CA ASN A 111 -28.59 3.46 5.63
C ASN A 111 -27.82 2.15 5.37
N TYR A 112 -26.74 1.87 6.11
CA TYR A 112 -25.87 0.72 5.89
C TYR A 112 -26.14 -0.39 6.92
N LYS A 113 -26.32 -1.62 6.41
CA LYS A 113 -26.46 -2.82 7.23
C LYS A 113 -25.09 -3.33 7.68
N VAL A 114 -24.13 -3.38 6.77
CA VAL A 114 -22.73 -3.72 7.05
C VAL A 114 -21.83 -2.89 6.15
N GLY A 115 -20.72 -2.40 6.68
CA GLY A 115 -19.79 -1.60 5.90
C GLY A 115 -18.55 -1.19 6.67
N LEU A 116 -17.77 -0.30 6.06
CA LEU A 116 -16.60 0.34 6.64
C LEU A 116 -16.74 1.85 6.46
N LEU A 117 -16.48 2.59 7.53
CA LEU A 117 -16.21 4.03 7.50
C LEU A 117 -14.70 4.24 7.55
N ASN A 118 -14.12 4.77 6.49
CA ASN A 118 -12.76 5.32 6.53
C ASN A 118 -12.84 6.83 6.80
N LEU A 119 -12.04 7.31 7.74
CA LEU A 119 -11.84 8.73 8.01
C LEU A 119 -10.39 9.07 7.69
N PHE A 120 -10.17 10.03 6.79
CA PHE A 120 -8.85 10.49 6.37
C PHE A 120 -8.69 11.98 6.62
N ILE A 121 -7.75 12.37 7.48
CA ILE A 121 -7.38 13.76 7.73
C ILE A 121 -6.55 14.30 6.56
N GLN A 122 -6.95 15.45 6.03
CA GLN A 122 -6.25 16.13 4.93
C GLN A 122 -5.21 17.16 5.42
N HIS A 123 -4.44 16.79 6.45
CA HIS A 123 -3.49 17.67 7.15
C HIS A 123 -2.31 16.86 7.67
N THR A 124 -1.15 17.49 7.77
CA THR A 124 0.12 16.83 8.15
C THR A 124 0.63 17.23 9.53
N SER A 125 -0.10 18.10 10.24
CA SER A 125 0.25 18.60 11.58
C SER A 125 -0.83 18.32 12.64
N CYS A 126 -1.75 17.39 12.33
CA CYS A 126 -2.73 16.83 13.26
C CYS A 126 -2.97 15.35 12.90
N ALA A 127 -3.71 14.62 13.73
CA ALA A 127 -3.97 13.19 13.51
C ALA A 127 -5.39 12.79 13.93
N ILE A 128 -5.81 11.59 13.50
CA ILE A 128 -7.06 10.95 13.89
C ILE A 128 -6.76 9.56 14.42
N SER A 129 -7.40 9.17 15.53
CA SER A 129 -7.14 7.90 16.19
C SER A 129 -8.39 7.31 16.83
N LEU A 130 -8.31 6.07 17.30
CA LEU A 130 -9.31 5.42 18.14
C LEU A 130 -8.71 5.16 19.51
N ASN A 131 -9.33 5.68 20.57
CA ASN A 131 -8.88 5.46 21.94
C ASN A 131 -10.04 5.68 22.92
N GLU A 132 -9.76 5.73 24.23
CA GLU A 132 -10.76 5.76 25.28
C GLU A 132 -11.78 6.92 25.14
N ASN A 133 -13.07 6.64 25.27
CA ASN A 133 -14.15 7.63 25.12
C ASN A 133 -14.72 8.16 26.45
N TRP A 134 -14.18 7.73 27.59
CA TRP A 134 -14.74 8.01 28.91
C TRP A 134 -13.90 9.02 29.69
N ASP A 135 -12.71 8.63 30.13
CA ASP A 135 -11.87 9.45 31.00
C ASP A 135 -11.19 10.59 30.22
N GLU A 136 -11.24 11.80 30.78
CA GLU A 136 -10.54 12.96 30.21
C GLU A 136 -9.06 12.99 30.55
N ASP A 137 -8.65 12.36 31.65
CA ASP A 137 -7.23 12.27 32.04
C ASP A 137 -6.46 11.45 31.00
N VAL A 138 -7.05 10.40 30.43
CA VAL A 138 -6.43 9.61 29.34
C VAL A 138 -6.14 10.47 28.11
N ARG A 139 -6.99 11.48 27.81
CA ARG A 139 -6.75 12.44 26.72
C ARG A 139 -5.63 13.42 27.05
N ALA A 140 -5.58 13.91 28.29
CA ALA A 140 -4.53 14.81 28.77
C ALA A 140 -3.17 14.10 28.81
N ASP A 141 -3.10 12.92 29.42
CA ASP A 141 -1.88 12.09 29.50
C ASP A 141 -1.33 11.72 28.13
N MET A 142 -2.21 11.44 27.16
CA MET A 142 -1.78 11.18 25.78
C MET A 142 -1.17 12.42 25.13
N SER A 143 -1.74 13.61 25.37
CA SER A 143 -1.13 14.86 24.89
C SER A 143 0.25 15.08 25.52
N ASP A 144 0.38 14.87 26.83
CA ASP A 144 1.65 15.01 27.56
C ASP A 144 2.69 13.96 27.14
N ALA A 145 2.25 12.73 26.84
CA ALA A 145 3.12 11.69 26.31
C ALA A 145 3.65 12.05 24.92
N LEU A 146 2.80 12.55 24.02
CA LEU A 146 3.21 12.99 22.69
C LEU A 146 4.16 14.18 22.76
N ASP A 147 3.94 15.13 23.67
CA ASP A 147 4.83 16.26 23.90
C ASP A 147 6.21 15.82 24.44
N ARG A 148 6.30 14.69 25.14
CA ARG A 148 7.59 14.09 25.51
C ARG A 148 8.27 13.35 24.36
N ILE A 149 7.50 12.67 23.50
CA ILE A 149 8.01 11.91 22.35
C ILE A 149 8.57 12.84 21.27
N ALA A 150 7.86 13.92 20.97
CA ALA A 150 8.24 14.94 20.00
C ALA A 150 8.08 16.32 20.64
N PRO A 151 9.08 16.77 21.42
CA PRO A 151 9.00 18.01 22.17
C PRO A 151 9.07 19.24 21.27
N GLU A 152 8.47 20.33 21.72
CA GLU A 152 8.58 21.62 21.03
C GLU A 152 10.03 22.13 21.04
N ASP A 153 10.47 22.71 19.93
CA ASP A 153 11.84 23.20 19.79
C ASP A 153 12.01 24.59 20.41
N LYS A 154 11.96 24.65 21.75
CA LYS A 154 12.01 25.92 22.50
C LYS A 154 13.24 26.78 22.20
N LYS A 155 14.33 26.19 21.69
CA LYS A 155 15.59 26.87 21.36
C LYS A 155 15.80 27.07 19.85
N GLY A 156 15.01 26.41 19.00
CA GLY A 156 15.22 26.40 17.55
C GLY A 156 16.45 25.59 17.11
N GLU A 157 16.90 24.64 17.93
CA GLU A 157 18.12 23.85 17.70
C GLU A 157 17.83 22.35 17.56
N LEU A 158 16.64 21.89 17.95
CA LEU A 158 16.27 20.49 17.94
C LEU A 158 15.88 20.02 16.54
N TYR A 159 15.22 20.87 15.76
CA TYR A 159 14.72 20.52 14.43
C TYR A 159 15.19 21.49 13.36
N ARG A 160 15.48 20.93 12.18
CA ARG A 160 15.83 21.73 10.99
C ARG A 160 14.65 22.46 10.38
N HIS A 161 13.43 21.94 10.57
CA HIS A 161 12.22 22.51 10.00
C HIS A 161 11.46 23.30 11.07
N SER A 162 11.13 24.55 10.78
CA SER A 162 10.46 25.47 11.70
C SER A 162 9.71 26.57 10.93
N ALA A 163 9.30 26.29 9.69
CA ALA A 163 8.79 27.29 8.77
C ALA A 163 7.53 27.97 9.30
N GLU A 164 6.72 27.25 10.07
CA GLU A 164 5.50 27.75 10.69
C GLU A 164 5.61 27.94 12.22
N GLY A 165 6.83 27.94 12.78
CA GLY A 165 7.09 28.16 14.21
C GLY A 165 7.74 26.98 14.93
N LEU A 166 7.93 27.11 16.25
CA LEU A 166 8.68 26.15 17.08
C LEU A 166 7.96 24.81 17.26
N ASP A 167 6.63 24.78 17.04
CA ASP A 167 5.79 23.60 17.17
C ASP A 167 5.51 22.88 15.84
N ASP A 168 6.12 23.36 14.75
CA ASP A 168 5.86 22.90 13.38
C ASP A 168 6.36 21.47 13.12
N MET A 169 7.68 21.26 13.16
CA MET A 169 8.26 19.91 13.02
C MET A 169 7.76 18.91 14.06
N PRO A 170 7.63 19.24 15.37
CA PRO A 170 7.05 18.33 16.34
C PRO A 170 5.65 17.85 15.94
N ALA A 171 4.80 18.73 15.41
CA ALA A 171 3.46 18.36 14.96
C ALA A 171 3.49 17.39 13.78
N HIS A 172 4.43 17.56 12.84
CA HIS A 172 4.63 16.60 11.75
C HIS A 172 5.08 15.22 12.25
N ILE A 173 5.99 15.17 13.24
CA ILE A 173 6.43 13.90 13.83
C ILE A 173 5.25 13.20 14.50
N LYS A 174 4.48 13.90 15.34
CA LYS A 174 3.31 13.33 16.02
C LYS A 174 2.26 12.83 15.02
N SER A 175 2.00 13.59 13.95
CA SER A 175 1.08 13.21 12.89
C SER A 175 1.54 11.94 12.15
N ALA A 176 2.83 11.84 11.83
CA ALA A 176 3.40 10.65 11.19
C ALA A 176 3.35 9.41 12.10
N LEU A 177 3.56 9.57 13.41
CA LEU A 177 3.54 8.47 14.38
C LEU A 177 2.13 7.94 14.64
N VAL A 178 1.14 8.82 14.77
CA VAL A 178 -0.25 8.41 15.04
C VAL A 178 -0.98 8.02 13.75
N GLY A 179 -0.74 8.74 12.67
CA GLY A 179 -1.36 8.51 11.37
C GLY A 179 -2.51 9.46 11.04
N ALA A 180 -2.78 9.54 9.73
CA ALA A 180 -3.80 10.42 9.17
C ALA A 180 -5.15 9.73 8.95
N SER A 181 -5.30 8.44 9.27
CA SER A 181 -6.54 7.72 9.01
C SER A 181 -6.89 6.63 10.01
N VAL A 182 -8.20 6.39 10.13
CA VAL A 182 -8.78 5.25 10.84
C VAL A 182 -9.89 4.64 9.99
N THR A 183 -10.07 3.32 10.09
CA THR A 183 -11.16 2.60 9.44
C THR A 183 -11.98 1.86 10.50
N ILE A 184 -13.29 2.12 10.52
CA ILE A 184 -14.20 1.68 11.57
C ILE A 184 -15.30 0.84 10.93
N PRO A 185 -15.59 -0.37 11.43
CA PRO A 185 -16.70 -1.16 10.92
C PRO A 185 -18.05 -0.52 11.20
N ILE A 186 -19.01 -0.73 10.30
CA ILE A 186 -20.41 -0.32 10.45
C ILE A 186 -21.25 -1.59 10.57
N THR A 187 -22.19 -1.58 11.52
CA THR A 187 -23.18 -2.65 11.68
C THR A 187 -24.53 -2.05 12.05
N ASN A 188 -25.56 -2.38 11.27
CA ASN A 188 -26.95 -1.95 11.47
C ASN A 188 -27.08 -0.44 11.73
N GLY A 189 -26.48 0.37 10.86
CA GLY A 189 -26.57 1.81 10.92
C GLY A 189 -25.75 2.49 12.02
N LYS A 190 -24.84 1.77 12.68
CA LYS A 190 -24.00 2.29 13.77
C LYS A 190 -22.53 1.95 13.55
N LEU A 191 -21.65 2.79 14.12
CA LEU A 191 -20.24 2.45 14.25
C LEU A 191 -20.10 1.27 15.20
N ASN A 192 -19.46 0.20 14.74
CA ASN A 192 -19.21 -1.00 15.51
C ASN A 192 -17.83 -0.89 16.17
N THR A 193 -17.80 -0.12 17.25
CA THR A 193 -16.63 0.15 18.08
C THR A 193 -16.74 -0.61 19.40
N GLY A 194 -15.62 -0.86 20.08
CA GLY A 194 -15.65 -1.36 21.45
C GLY A 194 -16.30 -0.36 22.41
N THR A 195 -16.79 -0.83 23.57
CA THR A 195 -17.49 -0.01 24.58
C THR A 195 -16.75 1.28 24.91
N TRP A 196 -15.44 1.18 25.10
CA TRP A 196 -14.58 2.29 25.48
C TRP A 196 -13.92 2.98 24.29
N GLN A 197 -14.19 2.58 23.05
CA GLN A 197 -13.54 3.19 21.88
C GLN A 197 -14.32 4.41 21.38
N GLY A 198 -13.60 5.49 21.11
CA GLY A 198 -14.12 6.70 20.48
C GLY A 198 -13.14 7.27 19.47
N ILE A 199 -13.66 8.09 18.57
CA ILE A 199 -12.87 8.77 17.54
C ILE A 199 -12.24 10.00 18.15
N TRP A 200 -10.92 10.05 18.13
CA TRP A 200 -10.14 11.16 18.64
C TRP A 200 -9.60 12.02 17.50
N TYR A 201 -9.70 13.33 17.68
CA TYR A 201 -9.01 14.35 16.90
C TYR A 201 -7.85 14.88 17.75
N LEU A 202 -6.62 14.72 17.24
CA LEU A 202 -5.40 15.15 17.89
C LEU A 202 -4.85 16.36 17.17
N GLU A 203 -4.94 17.54 17.78
CA GLU A 203 -4.31 18.77 17.29
C GLU A 203 -2.96 18.95 17.98
N PHE A 204 -1.92 19.21 17.20
CA PHE A 204 -0.56 19.32 17.72
C PHE A 204 -0.05 20.76 17.72
N ARG A 205 -0.67 21.64 16.93
CA ARG A 205 -0.32 23.06 16.84
C ARG A 205 -0.97 23.85 17.98
N SER A 206 -0.22 24.78 18.57
CA SER A 206 -0.71 25.66 19.63
C SER A 206 -1.77 26.64 19.13
N SER A 207 -1.60 27.13 17.90
CA SER A 207 -2.57 27.98 17.22
C SER A 207 -3.85 27.21 16.90
N LYS A 208 -4.99 27.91 16.90
CA LYS A 208 -6.26 27.29 16.51
C LYS A 208 -6.31 27.10 15.00
N HIS A 209 -6.59 25.87 14.55
CA HIS A 209 -6.77 25.55 13.13
C HIS A 209 -8.13 24.92 12.88
N THR A 210 -8.63 25.06 11.66
CA THR A 210 -9.78 24.30 11.15
C THR A 210 -9.27 23.17 10.29
N ARG A 211 -9.55 21.93 10.70
CA ARG A 211 -9.10 20.72 10.00
C ARG A 211 -10.22 20.10 9.19
N LYS A 212 -9.85 19.32 8.17
CA LYS A 212 -10.77 18.64 7.26
C LYS A 212 -10.52 17.14 7.32
N VAL A 213 -11.60 16.38 7.39
CA VAL A 213 -11.62 14.92 7.34
C VAL A 213 -12.48 14.49 6.15
N VAL A 214 -11.96 13.63 5.30
CA VAL A 214 -12.76 12.92 4.30
C VAL A 214 -13.31 11.65 4.93
N ALA A 215 -14.62 11.56 5.04
CA ALA A 215 -15.34 10.36 5.44
C ALA A 215 -15.79 9.60 4.19
N THR A 216 -15.35 8.34 4.06
CA THR A 216 -15.77 7.44 2.99
C THR A 216 -16.44 6.22 3.60
N ILE A 217 -17.70 5.99 3.24
CA ILE A 217 -18.47 4.80 3.62
C ILE A 217 -18.57 3.88 2.41
N GLN A 218 -18.24 2.61 2.62
CA GLN A 218 -18.49 1.52 1.67
C GLN A 218 -19.21 0.37 2.36
N GLY A 219 -20.21 -0.23 1.70
CA GLY A 219 -20.92 -1.36 2.29
C GLY A 219 -22.25 -1.72 1.62
N GLU A 220 -22.93 -2.69 2.23
CA GLU A 220 -24.29 -3.10 1.88
C GLU A 220 -25.30 -2.17 2.58
N LYS A 221 -26.21 -1.57 1.79
CA LYS A 221 -27.34 -0.80 2.31
C LYS A 221 -28.46 -1.73 2.85
N MET A 222 -29.26 -1.20 3.77
CA MET A 222 -30.46 -1.89 4.30
C MET A 222 -31.54 -2.15 3.23
#